data_AF-A0A9P0PF32-F1
#
_entry.id   AF-A0A9P0PF32-F1
#
_cell.length_a   1.000
_cell.length_b   1.000
_cell.length_c   1.000
_cell.angle_alpha   90.00
_cell.angle_beta   90.00
_cell.angle_gamma   90.00
#
_symmetry.space_group_name_H-M   'P 1'
#
loop_
_entity.id
_entity.type
_entity.pdbx_description
1 polymer ?
#
loop_
_entity_poly.entity_id
_entity_poly.type
_entity_poly.pdbx_seq_one_letter_code
_entity_poly.pdbx_strand_id
1 'polypeptide(L)' 'MDPRVIRGLPREMSIDDVKEDLVSQGIADAEVQQMTSRTTKKPLPLFLVKTKMPEKLLEVQRLAMLTVSFERKKKSTEPS' A
#
# COMPACT_ATOMS: atom_id res chain seq x y z
N MET A 1 3.05 12.70 -6.46
CA MET A 1 2.46 11.83 -5.42
C MET A 1 3.51 10.82 -5.02
N ASP A 2 3.92 10.83 -3.76
CA ASP A 2 4.92 9.88 -3.27
C ASP A 2 4.25 8.53 -2.98
N PRO A 3 4.69 7.43 -3.63
CA PRO A 3 4.10 6.12 -3.39
C PRO A 3 4.53 5.59 -2.02
N ARG A 4 3.58 4.96 -1.31
CA ARG A 4 3.87 4.17 -0.11
C ARG A 4 3.48 2.71 -0.31
N VAL A 5 4.13 1.83 0.43
CA VAL A 5 3.83 0.39 0.40
C VAL A 5 3.11 0.01 1.69
N ILE A 6 1.91 -0.55 1.54
CA ILE A 6 1.15 -1.19 2.61
C ILE A 6 1.59 -2.65 2.70
N ARG A 7 1.84 -3.11 3.93
CA ARG A 7 2.21 -4.49 4.26
C ARG A 7 1.33 -5.04 5.37
N GLY A 8 1.31 -6.37 5.49
CA GLY A 8 0.56 -7.08 6.54
C GLY A 8 -0.88 -7.44 6.16
N LEU A 9 -1.26 -7.24 4.89
CA LEU A 9 -2.56 -7.63 4.39
C LEU A 9 -2.59 -9.12 4.01
N PRO A 10 -3.77 -9.78 4.06
CA PRO A 10 -3.94 -11.15 3.58
C PRO A 10 -3.57 -11.25 2.10
N ARG A 11 -3.08 -12.42 1.68
CA ARG A 11 -2.72 -12.67 0.27
C ARG A 11 -3.92 -12.61 -0.67
N GLU A 12 -5.10 -12.92 -0.15
CA GLU A 12 -6.36 -12.98 -0.89
C GLU A 12 -7.09 -11.62 -0.95
N MET A 13 -6.51 -10.58 -0.35
CA MET A 13 -7.11 -9.25 -0.39
C MET A 13 -7.14 -8.70 -1.83
N SER A 14 -8.31 -8.23 -2.26
CA SER A 14 -8.44 -7.60 -3.57
C SER A 14 -7.97 -6.14 -3.53
N ILE A 15 -7.65 -5.60 -4.70
CA ILE A 15 -7.32 -4.17 -4.84
C ILE A 15 -8.52 -3.29 -4.50
N ASP A 16 -9.73 -3.77 -4.81
CA ASP A 16 -10.97 -3.00 -4.62
C ASP A 16 -11.31 -2.89 -3.13
N ASP A 17 -11.16 -3.97 -2.35
CA ASP A 17 -11.32 -3.92 -0.88
C ASP A 17 -10.38 -2.88 -0.24
N VAL A 18 -9.12 -2.84 -0.69
CA VAL A 18 -8.13 -1.89 -0.20
C VAL A 18 -8.52 -0.46 -0.57
N LYS A 19 -9.04 -0.23 -1.78
CA LYS A 19 -9.49 1.09 -2.21
C LYS A 19 -10.71 1.55 -1.43
N GLU A 20 -11.73 0.70 -1.29
CA GLU A 20 -12.95 1.03 -0.56
C GLU A 20 -12.65 1.41 0.89
N ASP A 21 -11.76 0.67 1.55
CA ASP A 21 -11.36 0.95 2.93
C ASP A 21 -10.57 2.28 3.02
N LEU A 22 -9.63 2.54 2.10
CA LEU A 22 -8.93 3.83 2.03
C LEU A 22 -9.87 5.02 1.76
N VAL A 23 -10.89 4.84 0.91
CA VAL A 23 -11.93 5.83 0.65
C VAL A 23 -12.73 6.10 1.93
N SER A 24 -13.13 5.06 2.66
CA SER A 24 -13.85 5.19 3.93
C SER A 24 -13.06 5.94 5.00
N GLN A 25 -11.73 5.87 4.94
CA GLN A 25 -10.79 6.59 5.81
C GLN A 25 -10.45 8.00 5.29
N GLY A 26 -11.10 8.47 4.23
CA GLY A 26 -10.95 9.84 3.71
C GLY A 26 -9.79 10.03 2.73
N ILE A 27 -9.31 8.95 2.11
CA ILE A 27 -8.25 8.94 1.09
C ILE A 27 -8.86 8.50 -0.26
N ALA A 28 -9.80 9.29 -0.78
CA ALA A 28 -10.58 8.92 -1.95
C ALA A 28 -9.82 8.94 -3.29
N ASP A 29 -8.66 9.59 -3.34
CA ASP A 29 -7.82 9.72 -4.53
C ASP A 29 -6.69 8.69 -4.61
N ALA A 30 -6.80 7.60 -3.83
CA ALA A 30 -5.80 6.56 -3.76
C ALA A 30 -5.76 5.69 -5.03
N GLU A 31 -4.66 5.74 -5.78
CA GLU A 31 -4.30 4.72 -6.76
C GLU A 31 -3.65 3.55 -6.03
N VAL A 32 -4.26 2.37 -6.11
CA VAL A 32 -3.78 1.15 -5.46
C VAL A 32 -3.36 0.13 -6.51
N GLN A 33 -2.19 -0.46 -6.34
CA GLN A 33 -1.66 -1.53 -7.19
C GLN A 33 -1.07 -2.65 -6.32
N GLN A 34 -1.45 -3.90 -6.58
CA GLN A 34 -0.81 -5.05 -5.97
C GLN A 34 0.56 -5.32 -6.62
N MET A 35 1.61 -5.42 -5.81
CA MET A 35 2.95 -5.72 -6.30
C MET A 35 3.06 -7.19 -6.68
N THR A 36 3.87 -7.50 -7.71
CA THR A 36 4.16 -8.87 -8.13
C THR A 36 5.62 -9.22 -7.87
N SER A 37 5.87 -10.49 -7.55
CA SER A 37 7.24 -11.01 -7.41
C SER A 37 7.97 -10.96 -8.75
N ARG A 38 9.17 -10.39 -8.78
CA ARG A 38 10.00 -10.39 -10.00
C ARG A 38 10.32 -11.82 -10.46
N THR A 39 10.59 -12.71 -9.51
CA THR A 39 11.03 -14.10 -9.74
C THR A 39 9.88 -15.01 -10.15
N THR A 40 8.79 -15.04 -9.37
CA THR A 40 7.69 -15.99 -9.59
C THR A 40 6.54 -15.41 -10.43
N LYS A 41 6.55 -14.10 -10.68
CA LYS A 41 5.43 -13.35 -11.29
C LYS A 41 4.10 -13.44 -10.55
N LYS A 42 4.09 -14.03 -9.35
CA LYS A 42 2.90 -14.15 -8.50
C LYS A 42 2.63 -12.85 -7.72
N PRO A 43 1.36 -12.55 -7.41
CA PRO A 43 1.02 -11.44 -6.52
C PRO A 43 1.67 -11.58 -5.14
N LEU A 44 2.11 -10.46 -4.59
CA LEU A 44 2.62 -10.35 -3.22
C LEU A 44 1.54 -9.70 -2.34
N PRO A 45 1.54 -9.98 -1.01
CA PRO A 45 0.72 -9.25 -0.04
C PRO A 45 1.31 -7.86 0.25
N LEU A 46 1.63 -7.12 -0.81
CA LEU A 46 2.23 -5.79 -0.79
C LEU A 46 1.46 -4.91 -1.78
N PHE A 47 0.93 -3.80 -1.29
CA PHE A 47 0.13 -2.88 -2.10
C PHE A 47 0.84 -1.54 -2.17
N LEU A 48 1.11 -1.10 -3.40
CA LEU A 48 1.62 0.22 -3.69
C LEU A 48 0.44 1.19 -3.76
N VAL A 49 0.49 2.25 -2.95
CA VAL A 49 -0.56 3.27 -2.90
C VAL A 49 0.03 4.63 -3.23
N LYS A 50 -0.60 5.35 -4.16
CA LYS A 50 -0.29 6.75 -4.48
C LYS A 50 -1.53 7.60 -4.20
N THR A 51 -1.33 8.74 -3.55
CA THR A 51 -2.38 9.71 -3.23
C THR A 51 -1.74 11.10 -3.15
N LYS A 52 -2.56 12.15 -3.26
CA LYS A 52 -2.16 13.54 -2.98
C LYS A 52 -1.90 13.78 -1.49
N MET A 53 -2.40 12.91 -0.61
CA MET A 53 -2.27 13.02 0.85
C MET A 53 -1.47 11.85 1.45
N PRO A 54 -0.18 11.68 1.10
CA PRO A 54 0.61 10.54 1.55
C PRO A 54 0.83 10.50 3.07
N GLU A 55 0.72 11.62 3.78
CA GLU A 55 0.77 11.70 5.24
C GLU A 55 -0.39 10.98 5.91
N LYS A 56 -1.62 11.07 5.36
CA LYS A 56 -2.79 10.35 5.90
C LYS A 56 -2.63 8.84 5.86
N LEU A 57 -1.89 8.31 4.88
CA LEU A 57 -1.57 6.89 4.85
C LEU A 57 -0.81 6.42 6.10
N LEU A 58 -0.01 7.29 6.74
CA LEU A 58 0.70 6.92 7.96
C LEU A 58 -0.23 6.83 9.19
N GLU A 59 -1.40 7.46 9.12
CA GLU A 59 -2.41 7.46 10.18
C GLU A 59 -3.33 6.23 10.09
N VAL A 60 -3.33 5.54 8.95
CA VAL A 60 -4.06 4.28 8.75
C VAL A 60 -3.45 3.20 9.63
N GLN A 61 -4.11 2.85 10.73
CA GLN A 61 -3.66 1.78 11.64
C GLN A 61 -4.31 0.43 11.34
N ARG A 62 -5.48 0.47 10.70
CA ARG A 62 -6.29 -0.71 10.37
C ARG A 62 -6.76 -0.61 8.94
N LEU A 63 -6.71 -1.74 8.26
CA LEU A 63 -7.31 -1.89 6.94
C LEU A 63 -7.91 -3.31 6.87
N ALA A 64 -9.16 -3.43 6.42
CA ALA A 64 -9.85 -4.73 6.34
C ALA A 64 -9.79 -5.55 7.65
N MET A 65 -10.01 -4.91 8.80
CA MET A 65 -9.92 -5.50 10.15
C MET A 65 -8.54 -6.04 10.58
N LEU A 66 -7.46 -5.67 9.89
CA LEU A 66 -6.10 -6.12 10.20
C LEU A 66 -5.17 -4.95 10.53
N THR A 67 -4.19 -5.20 11.40
CA THR A 67 -3.13 -4.24 11.73
C THR A 67 -2.15 -4.14 10.56
N VAL A 68 -2.00 -2.95 10.00
CA VAL A 68 -1.08 -2.68 8.89
C VAL A 68 0.12 -1.87 9.36
N SER A 69 1.24 -2.00 8.64
CA SER A 69 2.46 -1.20 8.86
C SER A 69 2.92 -0.56 7.56
N PHE A 70 3.39 0.69 7.67
CA PHE A 70 3.88 1.49 6.55
C PHE A 70 5.39 1.64 6.64
N GLU A 71 6.12 1.29 5.57
CA GLU A 71 7.55 1.57 5.49
C GLU A 71 7.79 2.84 4.65
N ARG A 72 8.63 3.75 5.16
CA ARG A 72 9.10 4.89 4.35
C ARG A 72 10.00 4.36 3.24
N LYS A 73 9.87 4.92 2.04
CA LYS A 73 10.77 4.63 0.92
C LYS A 73 12.21 4.89 1.37
N LYS A 74 13.04 3.85 1.48
CA LYS A 74 14.48 4.01 1.71
C LYS A 74 15.06 4.77 0.52
N LYS A 75 15.89 5.78 0.77
CA LYS A 75 16.66 6.43 -0.31
C LYS A 75 17.44 5.35 -1.03
N SER A 76 17.27 5.27 -2.34
CA SER A 76 18.08 4.39 -3.19
C SER A 76 19.53 4.82 -3.02
N THR A 77 20.35 4.01 -2.38
CA THR A 77 21.81 4.14 -2.51
C THR A 77 22.13 3.75 -3.94
N GLU A 78 22.58 4.71 -4.75
CA GLU A 78 23.20 4.39 -6.04
C GLU A 78 24.38 3.45 -5.79
N PRO A 79 24.60 2.43 -6.65
CA PRO A 79 25.81 1.63 -6.56
C PRO A 79 27.01 2.54 -6.85
N SER A 80 27.96 2.59 -5.91
CA SER A 80 29.28 3.21 -6.12
C SER A 80 30.14 2.37 -7.04
#